data_AF-A0A2W4XI11-F1
#
_entry.id   AF-A0A2W4XI11-F1
#
_cell.length_a   1.000
_cell.length_b   1.000
_cell.length_c   1.000
_cell.angle_alpha   90.00
_cell.angle_beta   90.00
_cell.angle_gamma   90.00
#
_symmetry.space_group_name_H-M   'P 1'
#
loop_
_entity.id
_entity.type
_entity.pdbx_description
1 polymer ?
#
loop_
_entity_poly.entity_id
_entity_poly.type
_entity_poly.pdbx_seq_one_letter_code
_entity_poly.pdbx_strand_id
1 'polypeptide(L)'
;MLSLCVAGCALSPNSTIDEFADNSGSNSFEVFDRRASPSALVLAVEHDRQTRGPSCGAHALASVVNYWRGPGTLTGDALYHDHPPADGAGYSMTELLTLARAQNLLASAVAMPQQGLIRELEAGRPVLVPVRLPSIYVQQRTLPGGDIPIVGIARNTLIYRAARTSEVGNLAMVNHYLLVVGYDEERFIVVEPVMGYRTISADKLERYRRAFQDAAIVFSAPGGAAPRPSA
;
A
#
# COMPACT_ATOMS: atom_id res chain seq x y z
N MET A 1 10.69 -37.19 -17.99
CA MET A 1 10.05 -36.35 -16.97
C MET A 1 11.14 -35.81 -16.04
N LEU A 2 11.68 -34.64 -16.35
CA LEU A 2 12.55 -33.89 -15.44
C LEU A 2 11.72 -32.70 -14.92
N SER A 3 11.32 -32.78 -13.65
CA SER A 3 10.85 -31.61 -12.91
C SER A 3 12.01 -30.64 -12.75
N LEU A 4 12.07 -29.63 -13.61
CA LEU A 4 12.80 -28.40 -13.32
C LEU A 4 11.90 -27.56 -12.42
N CYS A 5 12.20 -27.60 -11.12
CA CYS A 5 11.78 -26.59 -10.17
C CYS A 5 12.30 -25.22 -10.68
N VAL A 6 11.42 -24.47 -11.35
CA VAL A 6 11.67 -23.08 -11.69
C VAL A 6 11.61 -22.30 -10.39
N ALA A 7 12.78 -22.03 -9.82
CA ALA A 7 12.93 -21.05 -8.76
C ALA A 7 12.46 -19.70 -9.31
N GLY A 8 11.27 -19.27 -8.93
CA GLY A 8 10.81 -17.90 -9.17
C GLY A 8 11.54 -16.98 -8.19
N CYS A 9 12.31 -16.02 -8.69
CA CYS A 9 12.67 -14.90 -7.83
C CYS A 9 11.40 -14.07 -7.59
N ALA A 10 11.00 -14.08 -6.33
CA ALA A 10 9.94 -13.26 -5.81
C ALA A 10 10.30 -11.78 -6.00
N LEU A 11 9.33 -10.99 -6.45
CA LEU A 11 9.17 -9.67 -5.85
C LEU A 11 8.85 -9.94 -4.38
N SER A 12 9.86 -10.08 -3.52
CA SER A 12 9.66 -10.28 -2.09
C SER A 12 9.00 -9.00 -1.58
N PRO A 13 7.74 -9.03 -1.13
CA PRO A 13 7.13 -7.88 -0.50
C PRO A 13 7.96 -7.54 0.73
N ASN A 14 8.25 -6.26 0.94
CA ASN A 14 8.76 -5.81 2.23
C ASN A 14 7.57 -5.87 3.18
N SER A 15 7.45 -6.93 3.95
CA SER A 15 6.25 -7.23 4.74
C SER A 15 6.33 -6.63 6.15
N THR A 16 7.55 -6.32 6.60
CA THR A 16 7.87 -5.74 7.90
C THR A 16 8.66 -4.44 7.77
N ILE A 17 8.73 -3.67 8.87
CA ILE A 17 9.54 -2.46 8.95
C ILE A 17 11.04 -2.76 8.80
N ASP A 18 11.52 -3.88 9.35
CA ASP A 18 12.93 -4.27 9.29
C ASP A 18 13.33 -4.61 7.85
N GLU A 19 12.50 -5.39 7.15
CA GLU A 19 12.71 -5.68 5.73
C GLU A 19 12.69 -4.40 4.88
N PHE A 20 11.82 -3.44 5.22
CA PHE A 20 11.77 -2.15 4.57
C PHE A 20 13.01 -1.29 4.85
N ALA A 21 13.52 -1.25 6.08
CA ALA A 21 14.72 -0.49 6.43
C ALA A 21 15.93 -0.97 5.59
N ASP A 22 16.04 -2.29 5.42
CA ASP A 22 17.10 -2.92 4.62
C ASP A 22 16.92 -2.69 3.11
N ASN A 23 15.67 -2.68 2.63
CA ASN A 23 15.34 -2.79 1.21
C ASN A 23 14.49 -1.63 0.64
N SER A 24 14.34 -0.50 1.33
CA SER A 24 13.48 0.62 0.88
C SER A 24 13.86 1.15 -0.51
N GLY A 25 15.14 1.05 -0.88
CA GLY A 25 15.64 1.44 -2.21
C GLY A 25 15.22 0.51 -3.36
N SER A 26 14.78 -0.72 -3.09
CA SER A 26 14.42 -1.71 -4.12
C SER A 26 12.92 -1.85 -4.34
N ASN A 27 12.09 -1.34 -3.43
CA ASN A 27 10.63 -1.40 -3.51
C ASN A 27 9.99 0.00 -3.45
N SER A 28 9.88 0.65 -4.61
CA SER A 28 9.37 2.03 -4.73
C SER A 28 8.41 2.19 -5.91
N PHE A 29 7.57 3.21 -5.88
CA PHE A 29 6.83 3.69 -7.06
C PHE A 29 7.71 4.55 -7.98
N GLU A 30 8.90 4.96 -7.52
CA GLU A 30 9.86 5.78 -8.26
C GLU A 30 10.98 4.97 -8.92
N VAL A 31 11.59 5.54 -9.96
CA VAL A 31 12.74 4.92 -10.66
C VAL A 31 14.08 5.36 -10.08
N PHE A 32 14.15 6.56 -9.52
CA PHE A 32 15.35 7.15 -8.93
C PHE A 32 15.03 7.60 -7.50
N ASP A 33 16.07 7.79 -6.69
CA ASP A 33 15.99 8.26 -5.30
C ASP A 33 14.88 7.57 -4.49
N ARG A 34 15.07 6.27 -4.21
CA ARG A 34 14.01 5.39 -3.70
C ARG A 34 14.06 5.15 -2.20
N ARG A 35 15.25 5.29 -1.62
CA ARG A 35 15.54 4.87 -0.25
C ARG A 35 14.92 5.86 0.75
N ALA A 36 14.36 5.32 1.81
CA ALA A 36 13.99 6.12 2.97
C ALA A 36 15.26 6.50 3.75
N SER A 37 15.31 7.72 4.27
CA SER A 37 16.36 8.18 5.16
C SER A 37 16.27 7.47 6.52
N PRO A 38 17.38 7.39 7.29
CA PRO A 38 17.34 6.91 8.67
C PRO A 38 16.45 7.75 9.60
N SER A 39 16.07 8.96 9.20
CA SER A 39 15.18 9.85 9.96
C SER A 39 13.71 9.75 9.55
N ALA A 40 13.37 8.82 8.65
CA ALA A 40 11.99 8.63 8.21
C ALA A 40 11.10 8.19 9.37
N LEU A 41 9.92 8.81 9.49
CA LEU A 41 8.89 8.33 10.40
C LEU A 41 8.16 7.16 9.75
N VAL A 42 8.12 6.01 10.40
CA VAL A 42 7.40 4.82 9.92
C VAL A 42 6.65 4.16 11.08
N LEU A 43 5.34 3.97 10.90
CA LEU A 43 4.51 3.21 11.81
C LEU A 43 4.73 1.72 11.56
N ALA A 44 4.87 0.95 12.65
CA ALA A 44 5.10 -0.50 12.60
C ALA A 44 3.81 -1.29 12.26
N VAL A 45 3.30 -1.09 11.04
CA VAL A 45 2.16 -1.83 10.50
C VAL A 45 2.64 -3.15 9.91
N GLU A 46 1.99 -4.26 10.22
CA GLU A 46 2.25 -5.52 9.52
C GLU A 46 1.48 -5.58 8.21
N HIS A 47 2.16 -5.99 7.13
CA HIS A 47 1.55 -6.16 5.83
C HIS A 47 0.71 -7.43 5.78
N ASP A 48 -0.61 -7.28 5.66
CA ASP A 48 -1.50 -8.38 5.27
C ASP A 48 -1.54 -8.49 3.74
N ARG A 49 -1.02 -9.59 3.19
CA ARG A 49 -0.73 -9.72 1.75
C ARG A 49 -1.93 -10.17 0.94
N GLN A 50 -2.31 -9.35 -0.03
CA GLN A 50 -3.25 -9.69 -1.08
C GLN A 50 -2.63 -10.65 -2.10
N THR A 51 -3.32 -11.76 -2.34
CA THR A 51 -2.90 -12.75 -3.35
C THR A 51 -3.92 -12.97 -4.47
N ARG A 52 -5.20 -12.61 -4.27
CA ARG A 52 -6.28 -12.95 -5.22
C ARG A 52 -7.43 -11.95 -5.15
N GLY A 53 -8.15 -11.79 -6.26
CA GLY A 53 -9.39 -11.02 -6.33
C GLY A 53 -9.25 -9.52 -6.09
N PRO A 54 -10.34 -8.75 -6.19
CA PRO A 54 -10.40 -7.32 -5.87
C PRO A 54 -10.46 -7.05 -4.34
N SER A 55 -9.57 -7.68 -3.56
CA SER A 55 -9.59 -7.66 -2.10
C SER A 55 -8.66 -6.62 -1.45
N CYS A 56 -8.10 -5.67 -2.21
CA CYS A 56 -7.11 -4.71 -1.70
C CYS A 56 -7.61 -3.92 -0.48
N GLY A 57 -8.89 -3.53 -0.49
CA GLY A 57 -9.52 -2.86 0.66
C GLY A 57 -9.58 -3.74 1.92
N ALA A 58 -9.85 -5.04 1.76
CA ALA A 58 -9.89 -5.98 2.87
C ALA A 58 -8.51 -6.20 3.50
N HIS A 59 -7.49 -6.44 2.67
CA HIS A 59 -6.10 -6.62 3.14
C HIS A 59 -5.52 -5.34 3.76
N ALA A 60 -5.81 -4.17 3.19
CA ALA A 60 -5.39 -2.90 3.78
C ALA A 60 -6.09 -2.65 5.13
N LEU A 61 -7.38 -2.95 5.24
CA LEU A 61 -8.11 -2.84 6.51
C LEU A 61 -7.62 -3.86 7.54
N ALA A 62 -7.30 -5.09 7.15
CA ALA A 62 -6.71 -6.09 8.05
C ALA A 62 -5.37 -5.60 8.62
N SER A 63 -4.51 -5.00 7.79
CA SER A 63 -3.26 -4.37 8.25
C SER A 63 -3.52 -3.28 9.30
N VAL A 64 -4.54 -2.43 9.11
CA VAL A 64 -4.95 -1.41 10.09
C VAL A 64 -5.49 -2.01 11.38
N VAL A 65 -6.35 -3.03 11.28
CA VAL A 65 -6.93 -3.70 12.46
C VAL A 65 -5.83 -4.34 13.29
N ASN A 66 -4.90 -5.04 12.64
CA ASN A 66 -3.77 -5.69 13.31
C ASN A 66 -2.83 -4.68 13.97
N TYR A 67 -2.62 -3.51 13.36
CA TYR A 67 -1.86 -2.41 13.99
C TYR A 67 -2.45 -1.97 15.33
N TRP A 68 -3.79 -1.87 15.42
CA TRP A 68 -4.46 -1.41 16.65
C TRP A 68 -4.78 -2.51 17.65
N ARG A 69 -5.04 -3.73 17.19
CA ARG A 69 -5.56 -4.83 18.01
C ARG A 69 -4.53 -5.94 18.26
N GLY A 70 -3.43 -5.92 17.54
CA GLY A 70 -2.36 -6.90 17.62
C GLY A 70 -2.29 -7.77 16.36
N PRO A 71 -1.09 -8.25 16.00
CA PRO A 71 -0.86 -9.19 14.91
C PRO A 71 -1.82 -10.39 14.91
N GLY A 72 -2.32 -10.76 13.72
CA GLY A 72 -3.18 -11.94 13.55
C GLY A 72 -4.62 -11.79 14.05
N THR A 73 -5.06 -10.60 14.47
CA THR A 73 -6.45 -10.34 14.86
C THR A 73 -7.42 -10.55 13.70
N LEU A 74 -7.03 -10.12 12.50
CA LEU A 74 -7.83 -10.21 11.29
C LEU A 74 -6.93 -10.51 10.09
N THR A 75 -7.42 -11.34 9.16
CA THR A 75 -6.78 -11.53 7.84
C THR A 75 -7.66 -10.96 6.75
N GLY A 76 -7.05 -10.40 5.71
CA GLY A 76 -7.79 -9.87 4.56
C GLY A 76 -8.56 -10.94 3.79
N ASP A 77 -8.03 -12.17 3.74
CA ASP A 77 -8.72 -13.31 3.11
C ASP A 77 -10.02 -13.68 3.83
N ALA A 78 -10.00 -13.74 5.18
CA ALA A 78 -11.21 -14.02 5.96
C ALA A 78 -12.23 -12.89 5.80
N LEU A 79 -11.79 -11.63 5.93
CA LEU A 79 -12.66 -10.47 5.73
C LEU A 79 -13.29 -10.44 4.33
N TYR A 80 -12.51 -10.78 3.29
CA TYR A 80 -12.97 -10.83 1.90
C TYR A 80 -13.96 -11.97 1.64
N HIS A 81 -13.74 -13.12 2.26
CA HIS A 81 -14.65 -14.25 2.16
C HIS A 81 -16.01 -13.97 2.83
N ASP A 82 -15.98 -13.44 4.05
CA ASP A 82 -17.17 -13.22 4.86
C ASP A 82 -17.97 -11.99 4.42
N HIS A 83 -17.28 -10.99 3.86
CA HIS A 83 -17.86 -9.73 3.43
C HIS A 83 -17.38 -9.35 2.03
N PRO A 84 -17.75 -10.09 0.97
CA PRO A 84 -17.32 -9.75 -0.39
C PRO A 84 -17.83 -8.34 -0.77
N PRO A 85 -17.07 -7.58 -1.59
CA PRO A 85 -17.47 -6.25 -2.01
C PRO A 85 -18.76 -6.30 -2.83
N ALA A 86 -19.62 -5.29 -2.67
CA ALA A 86 -20.88 -5.19 -3.40
C ALA A 86 -20.66 -5.00 -4.92
N ASP A 87 -19.55 -4.37 -5.31
CA ASP A 87 -19.11 -4.24 -6.70
C ASP A 87 -17.95 -5.19 -6.99
N GLY A 88 -17.97 -5.85 -8.15
CA GLY A 88 -16.87 -6.67 -8.64
C GLY A 88 -15.56 -5.89 -8.87
N ALA A 89 -15.60 -4.55 -8.87
CA ALA A 89 -14.43 -3.69 -8.93
C ALA A 89 -13.68 -3.56 -7.57
N GLY A 90 -14.29 -3.96 -6.45
CA GLY A 90 -13.69 -3.89 -5.11
C GLY A 90 -14.51 -3.05 -4.12
N TYR A 91 -13.97 -2.88 -2.91
CA TYR A 91 -14.68 -2.18 -1.81
C TYR A 91 -14.80 -0.67 -2.03
N SER A 92 -15.99 -0.14 -1.77
CA SER A 92 -16.21 1.28 -1.54
C SER A 92 -15.67 1.72 -0.17
N MET A 93 -15.41 3.02 0.00
CA MET A 93 -15.01 3.57 1.30
C MET A 93 -16.10 3.37 2.37
N THR A 94 -17.38 3.42 1.99
CA THR A 94 -18.51 3.21 2.91
C THR A 94 -18.52 1.79 3.47
N GLU A 95 -18.24 0.78 2.64
CA GLU A 95 -18.08 -0.59 3.10
C GLU A 95 -16.90 -0.71 4.07
N LEU A 96 -15.75 -0.13 3.73
CA LEU A 96 -14.57 -0.17 4.60
C LEU A 96 -14.79 0.54 5.94
N LEU A 97 -15.52 1.66 5.97
CA LEU A 97 -15.92 2.32 7.22
C LEU A 97 -16.81 1.42 8.07
N THR A 98 -17.75 0.71 7.44
CA THR A 98 -18.68 -0.20 8.12
C THR A 98 -17.91 -1.37 8.73
N LEU A 99 -17.01 -1.99 7.96
CA LEU A 99 -16.17 -3.08 8.41
C LEU A 99 -15.21 -2.64 9.52
N ALA A 100 -14.59 -1.47 9.41
CA ALA A 100 -13.71 -0.93 10.45
C ALA A 100 -14.45 -0.74 11.79
N ARG A 101 -15.69 -0.23 11.74
CA ARG A 101 -16.54 -0.06 12.93
C ARG A 101 -16.96 -1.41 13.53
N ALA A 102 -17.23 -2.41 12.70
CA ALA A 102 -17.49 -3.78 13.17
C ALA A 102 -16.29 -4.38 13.92
N GLN A 103 -15.07 -3.94 13.58
CA GLN A 103 -13.83 -4.28 14.30
C GLN A 103 -13.54 -3.37 15.50
N ASN A 104 -14.56 -2.63 15.97
CA ASN A 104 -14.48 -1.68 17.08
C ASN A 104 -13.43 -0.58 16.89
N LEU A 105 -13.14 -0.19 15.64
CA LEU A 105 -12.34 1.00 15.36
C LEU A 105 -13.25 2.23 15.20
N LEU A 106 -12.78 3.37 15.67
CA LEU A 106 -13.31 4.66 15.26
C LEU A 106 -12.76 4.96 13.86
N ALA A 107 -13.65 5.13 12.88
CA ALA A 107 -13.27 5.36 11.49
C ALA A 107 -14.09 6.49 10.86
N SER A 108 -13.38 7.41 10.21
CA SER A 108 -13.94 8.61 9.59
C SER A 108 -13.38 8.81 8.19
N ALA A 109 -14.25 9.04 7.21
CA ALA A 109 -13.86 9.48 5.89
C ALA A 109 -13.76 11.00 5.87
N VAL A 110 -12.65 11.52 5.34
CA VAL A 110 -12.34 12.94 5.29
C VAL A 110 -11.62 13.29 3.99
N ALA A 111 -11.81 14.51 3.50
CA ALA A 111 -10.92 15.08 2.48
C ALA A 111 -9.65 15.56 3.20
N MET A 112 -8.50 14.96 2.85
CA MET A 112 -7.26 15.14 3.60
C MET A 112 -6.11 15.55 2.67
N PRO A 113 -5.70 16.84 2.69
CA PRO A 113 -4.52 17.28 1.98
C PRO A 113 -3.25 16.68 2.60
N GLN A 114 -2.13 16.81 1.91
CA GLN A 114 -0.83 16.25 2.31
C GLN A 114 -0.44 16.55 3.77
N GLN A 115 -0.58 17.80 4.22
CA GLN A 115 -0.25 18.16 5.61
C GLN A 115 -1.15 17.47 6.63
N GLY A 116 -2.38 17.13 6.25
CA GLY A 116 -3.26 16.30 7.07
C GLY A 116 -2.70 14.89 7.25
N LEU A 117 -2.20 14.26 6.17
CA LEU A 117 -1.56 12.94 6.24
C LEU A 117 -0.40 12.95 7.24
N ILE A 118 0.48 13.95 7.16
CA ILE A 118 1.65 14.07 8.05
C ILE A 118 1.19 14.16 9.51
N ARG A 119 0.21 15.01 9.83
CA ARG A 119 -0.30 15.16 11.21
C ARG A 119 -0.90 13.87 11.76
N GLU A 120 -1.58 13.08 10.93
CA GLU A 120 -2.11 11.78 11.35
C GLU A 120 -0.97 10.80 11.67
N LEU A 121 0.06 10.75 10.81
CA LEU A 121 1.22 9.89 10.98
C LEU A 121 2.05 10.26 12.23
N GLU A 122 2.28 11.55 12.46
CA GLU A 122 2.93 12.08 13.67
C GLU A 122 2.13 11.74 14.95
N ALA A 123 0.81 11.61 14.81
CA ALA A 123 -0.08 11.17 15.89
C ALA A 123 -0.22 9.64 15.99
N GLY A 124 0.59 8.88 15.25
CA GLY A 124 0.59 7.42 15.25
C GLY A 124 -0.61 6.78 14.56
N ARG A 125 -1.25 7.48 13.61
CA ARG A 125 -2.45 6.98 12.93
C ARG A 125 -2.14 6.71 11.46
N PRO A 126 -2.17 5.44 11.01
CA PRO A 126 -2.04 5.15 9.59
C PRO A 126 -3.31 5.59 8.86
N VAL A 127 -3.16 6.01 7.60
CA VAL A 127 -4.25 6.60 6.80
C VAL A 127 -4.47 5.80 5.55
N LEU A 128 -5.69 5.31 5.34
CA LEU A 128 -6.05 4.57 4.13
C LEU A 128 -6.52 5.55 3.05
N VAL A 129 -5.90 5.53 1.89
CA VAL A 129 -6.24 6.44 0.78
C VAL A 129 -6.65 5.65 -0.48
N PRO A 130 -7.80 5.97 -1.10
CA PRO A 130 -8.08 5.51 -2.46
C PRO A 130 -7.18 6.23 -3.45
N VAL A 131 -6.68 5.49 -4.44
CA VAL A 131 -5.81 5.99 -5.50
C VAL A 131 -6.21 5.40 -6.84
N ARG A 132 -5.96 6.16 -7.91
CA ARG A 132 -6.11 5.69 -9.29
C ARG A 132 -4.73 5.71 -9.95
N LEU A 133 -4.23 4.54 -10.30
CA LEU A 133 -2.85 4.36 -10.77
C LEU A 133 -2.76 3.33 -11.92
N PRO A 134 -1.66 3.30 -12.68
CA PRO A 134 -1.43 2.27 -13.70
C PRO A 134 -1.41 0.86 -13.11
N SER A 135 -2.14 -0.07 -13.72
CA SER A 135 -2.26 -1.45 -13.23
C SER A 135 -0.93 -2.18 -13.05
N ILE A 136 0.10 -1.80 -13.82
CA ILE A 136 1.44 -2.40 -13.75
C ILE A 136 2.11 -2.22 -12.38
N TYR A 137 1.69 -1.24 -11.58
CA TYR A 137 2.23 -1.02 -10.23
C TYR A 137 1.64 -1.94 -9.17
N VAL A 138 0.52 -2.59 -9.45
CA VAL A 138 -0.27 -3.39 -8.49
C VAL A 138 -0.67 -4.77 -9.05
N GLN A 139 -0.18 -5.13 -10.24
CA GLN A 139 -0.37 -6.46 -10.84
C GLN A 139 0.77 -7.39 -10.46
N GLN A 140 0.42 -8.60 -10.02
CA GLN A 140 1.36 -9.69 -9.70
C GLN A 140 2.04 -10.34 -10.93
N ARG A 141 1.99 -9.72 -12.12
CA ARG A 141 2.51 -10.36 -13.34
C ARG A 141 4.04 -10.43 -13.29
N THR A 142 4.56 -11.65 -13.26
CA THR A 142 5.97 -11.95 -13.55
C THR A 142 6.22 -11.80 -15.05
N LEU A 143 7.23 -11.01 -15.42
CA LEU A 143 7.73 -10.97 -16.80
C LEU A 143 8.89 -11.98 -16.90
N PRO A 144 8.93 -12.84 -17.93
CA PRO A 144 10.04 -13.78 -18.13
C PRO A 144 11.39 -13.05 -18.21
N GLY A 145 12.41 -13.54 -17.49
CA GLY A 145 13.78 -13.01 -17.56
C GLY A 145 14.13 -11.86 -16.60
N GLY A 146 13.34 -11.67 -15.53
CA GLY A 146 13.52 -10.57 -14.56
C GLY A 146 14.72 -10.66 -13.62
N ASP A 147 15.45 -11.78 -13.62
CA ASP A 147 16.42 -12.15 -12.57
C ASP A 147 17.87 -11.70 -12.87
N ILE A 148 18.07 -10.93 -13.95
CA ILE A 148 19.38 -10.44 -14.37
C ILE A 148 19.54 -8.98 -13.88
N PRO A 149 20.56 -8.63 -13.07
CA PRO A 149 20.73 -7.29 -12.47
C PRO A 149 20.70 -6.14 -13.48
N ILE A 150 21.27 -6.35 -14.68
CA ILE A 150 21.28 -5.39 -15.79
C ILE A 150 19.86 -5.22 -16.38
N VAL A 151 19.05 -6.27 -16.36
CA VAL A 151 17.65 -6.25 -16.82
C VAL A 151 16.74 -5.56 -15.79
N GLY A 152 17.07 -5.55 -14.49
CA GLY A 152 16.31 -4.84 -13.46
C GLY A 152 16.21 -3.33 -13.69
N ILE A 153 17.30 -2.67 -14.09
CA ILE A 153 17.32 -1.23 -14.42
C ILE A 153 16.53 -0.97 -15.72
N ALA A 154 16.74 -1.79 -16.75
CA ALA A 154 16.01 -1.70 -18.01
C ALA A 154 14.50 -1.92 -17.81
N ARG A 155 14.11 -2.89 -16.97
CA ARG A 155 12.73 -3.19 -16.58
C ARG A 155 12.10 -2.03 -15.84
N ASN A 156 12.75 -1.46 -14.83
CA ASN A 156 12.18 -0.32 -14.10
C ASN A 156 11.97 0.88 -15.03
N THR A 157 12.87 1.07 -16.00
CA THR A 157 12.71 2.08 -17.05
C THR A 157 11.54 1.76 -17.99
N LEU A 158 11.36 0.50 -18.39
CA LEU A 158 10.23 0.05 -19.21
C LEU A 158 8.89 0.15 -18.48
N ILE A 159 8.82 -0.30 -17.23
CA ILE A 159 7.64 -0.16 -16.36
C ILE A 159 7.30 1.30 -16.19
N TYR A 160 8.28 2.17 -15.93
CA TYR A 160 8.07 3.60 -15.81
C TYR A 160 7.58 4.24 -17.11
N ARG A 161 8.15 3.88 -18.26
CA ARG A 161 7.66 4.36 -19.56
C ARG A 161 6.24 3.88 -19.82
N ALA A 162 5.95 2.60 -19.57
CA ALA A 162 4.61 2.02 -19.73
C ALA A 162 3.60 2.68 -18.79
N ALA A 163 3.97 2.89 -17.53
CA ALA A 163 3.15 3.58 -16.53
C ALA A 163 2.92 5.05 -16.93
N ARG A 164 3.95 5.78 -17.34
CA ARG A 164 3.82 7.16 -17.81
C ARG A 164 2.95 7.27 -19.06
N THR A 165 3.10 6.35 -20.01
CA THR A 165 2.22 6.28 -21.19
C THR A 165 0.79 5.95 -20.79
N SER A 166 0.59 5.06 -19.82
CA SER A 166 -0.72 4.72 -19.27
C SER A 166 -1.36 5.90 -18.53
N GLU A 167 -0.59 6.65 -17.74
CA GLU A 167 -1.04 7.88 -17.07
C GLU A 167 -1.44 8.96 -18.08
N VAL A 168 -0.58 9.22 -19.08
CA VAL A 168 -0.84 10.24 -20.13
C VAL A 168 -2.03 9.85 -21.00
N GLY A 169 -2.19 8.56 -21.32
CA GLY A 169 -3.29 8.05 -22.13
C GLY A 169 -4.53 7.65 -21.34
N ASN A 170 -4.49 7.70 -20.00
CA ASN A 170 -5.50 7.11 -19.09
C ASN A 170 -5.88 5.65 -19.43
N LEU A 171 -4.91 4.86 -19.91
CA LEU A 171 -5.11 3.46 -20.30
C LEU A 171 -4.72 2.54 -19.14
N ALA A 172 -5.45 1.44 -18.96
CA ALA A 172 -5.16 0.44 -17.92
C ALA A 172 -5.00 1.01 -16.50
N MET A 173 -5.71 2.09 -16.19
CA MET A 173 -5.77 2.67 -14.85
C MET A 173 -6.74 1.86 -13.98
N VAL A 174 -6.35 1.60 -12.74
CA VAL A 174 -7.17 0.86 -11.77
C VAL A 174 -7.35 1.66 -10.49
N ASN A 175 -8.49 1.47 -9.85
CA ASN A 175 -8.74 1.96 -8.50
C ASN A 175 -8.07 1.00 -7.51
N HIS A 176 -7.41 1.54 -6.50
CA HIS A 176 -6.69 0.77 -5.50
C HIS A 176 -6.69 1.50 -4.16
N TYR A 177 -6.34 0.79 -3.09
CA TYR A 177 -6.09 1.41 -1.79
C TYR A 177 -4.62 1.31 -1.41
N LEU A 178 -4.08 2.40 -0.89
CA LEU A 178 -2.76 2.42 -0.24
C LEU A 178 -2.94 2.78 1.21
N LEU A 179 -2.25 2.08 2.10
CA LEU A 179 -2.19 2.46 3.50
C LEU A 179 -0.94 3.31 3.72
N VAL A 180 -1.10 4.60 3.97
CA VAL A 180 0.00 5.50 4.30
C VAL A 180 0.39 5.26 5.76
N VAL A 181 1.66 4.92 5.98
CA VAL A 181 2.20 4.51 7.28
C VAL A 181 3.44 5.30 7.69
N GLY A 182 3.93 6.20 6.84
CA GLY A 182 5.12 6.98 7.16
C GLY A 182 5.40 8.06 6.14
N TYR A 183 6.41 8.88 6.43
CA TYR A 183 6.92 9.89 5.52
C TYR A 183 8.40 10.15 5.75
N ASP A 184 9.04 10.65 4.70
CA ASP A 184 10.46 10.99 4.66
C ASP A 184 10.63 12.17 3.71
N GLU A 185 10.85 13.36 4.27
CA GLU A 185 10.95 14.63 3.54
C GLU A 185 9.80 14.81 2.53
N GLU A 186 10.08 14.65 1.23
CA GLU A 186 9.13 14.82 0.12
C GLU A 186 8.45 13.51 -0.32
N ARG A 187 8.51 12.46 0.51
CA ARG A 187 7.97 11.13 0.20
C ARG A 187 7.07 10.61 1.30
N PHE A 188 6.14 9.76 0.88
CA PHE A 188 5.37 8.92 1.78
C PHE A 188 5.85 7.48 1.70
N ILE A 189 5.65 6.78 2.81
CA ILE A 189 5.86 5.35 2.94
C ILE A 189 4.48 4.73 3.08
N VAL A 190 4.19 3.76 2.21
CA VAL A 190 2.89 3.10 2.12
C VAL A 190 3.04 1.61 2.22
N VAL A 191 2.06 0.94 2.82
CA VAL A 191 1.84 -0.50 2.67
C VAL A 191 0.86 -0.69 1.52
N GLU A 192 1.35 -1.27 0.43
CA GLU A 192 0.56 -1.65 -0.73
C GLU A 192 0.15 -3.13 -0.59
N PRO A 193 -1.15 -3.48 -0.64
CA PRO A 193 -1.65 -4.82 -0.36
C PRO A 193 -0.95 -5.97 -1.11
N VAL A 194 -0.45 -5.77 -2.33
CA VAL A 194 0.23 -6.81 -3.10
C VAL A 194 1.74 -6.88 -2.79
N MET A 195 2.39 -5.73 -2.64
CA MET A 195 3.85 -5.55 -2.67
C MET A 195 4.46 -5.09 -1.34
N GLY A 196 3.66 -4.86 -0.30
CA GLY A 196 4.12 -4.45 1.02
C GLY A 196 4.59 -3.00 1.07
N TYR A 197 5.58 -2.73 1.92
CA TYR A 197 6.14 -1.40 2.15
C TYR A 197 6.84 -0.82 0.91
N ARG A 198 6.44 0.40 0.53
CA ARG A 198 6.95 1.14 -0.63
C ARG A 198 7.08 2.62 -0.36
N THR A 199 8.03 3.27 -1.04
CA THR A 199 8.10 4.73 -1.10
C THR A 199 7.34 5.28 -2.31
N ILE A 200 6.71 6.44 -2.16
CA ILE A 200 6.03 7.21 -3.22
C ILE A 200 6.29 8.69 -3.00
N SER A 201 6.65 9.44 -4.05
CA SER A 201 6.80 10.90 -3.93
C SER A 201 5.47 11.57 -3.59
N ALA A 202 5.51 12.68 -2.84
CA ALA A 202 4.34 13.47 -2.49
C ALA A 202 3.52 13.85 -3.74
N ASP A 203 4.21 14.37 -4.77
CA ASP A 203 3.59 14.74 -6.05
C ASP A 203 2.90 13.56 -6.74
N LYS A 204 3.51 12.37 -6.73
CA LYS A 204 2.91 11.20 -7.36
C LYS A 204 1.69 10.72 -6.58
N LEU A 205 1.77 10.71 -5.25
CA LEU A 205 0.64 10.36 -4.40
C LEU A 205 -0.53 11.34 -4.62
N GLU A 206 -0.27 12.64 -4.65
CA GLU A 206 -1.29 13.66 -4.93
C GLU A 206 -1.96 13.42 -6.30
N ARG A 207 -1.17 13.20 -7.35
CA ARG A 207 -1.72 12.91 -8.69
C ARG A 207 -2.64 11.69 -8.69
N TYR A 208 -2.26 10.61 -8.02
CA TYR A 208 -3.09 9.40 -7.97
C TYR A 208 -4.34 9.55 -7.08
N ARG A 209 -4.30 10.43 -6.07
CA ARG A 209 -5.44 10.71 -5.20
C ARG A 209 -6.45 11.69 -5.80
N ARG A 210 -6.04 12.49 -6.80
CA ARG A 210 -6.89 13.53 -7.40
C ARG A 210 -8.24 13.03 -7.93
N ALA A 211 -8.28 11.81 -8.46
CA ALA A 211 -9.53 11.18 -8.93
C ALA A 211 -10.57 10.99 -7.81
N PHE A 212 -10.13 11.00 -6.55
CA PHE A 212 -10.93 10.85 -5.35
C PHE A 212 -10.99 12.12 -4.48
N GLN A 213 -10.57 13.27 -5.03
CA GLN A 213 -10.63 14.57 -4.33
C GLN A 213 -9.97 14.54 -2.94
N ASP A 214 -8.81 13.88 -2.84
CA ASP A 214 -8.08 13.70 -1.58
C ASP A 214 -8.85 13.00 -0.48
N ALA A 215 -9.85 12.17 -0.82
CA ALA A 215 -10.49 11.30 0.15
C ALA A 215 -9.46 10.43 0.89
N ALA A 216 -9.75 10.17 2.15
CA ALA A 216 -8.97 9.34 3.05
C ALA A 216 -9.87 8.75 4.14
N ILE A 217 -9.46 7.62 4.72
CA ILE A 217 -10.03 7.07 5.95
C ILE A 217 -8.97 7.14 7.04
N VAL A 218 -9.35 7.78 8.15
CA VAL A 218 -8.56 7.84 9.38
C VAL A 218 -9.14 6.84 10.38
N PHE A 219 -8.27 6.16 11.11
CA PHE A 219 -8.63 5.15 12.10
C PHE A 219 -8.04 5.48 13.47
N SER A 220 -8.79 5.15 14.52
CA SER A 220 -8.27 5.12 15.89
C SER A 220 -8.94 4.02 16.71
N ALA A 221 -8.29 3.57 17.76
CA ALA A 221 -8.87 2.65 18.74
C ALA A 221 -9.43 3.42 19.95
N PRO A 222 -10.64 3.09 20.45
CA PRO A 222 -11.14 3.66 21.70
C PRO A 222 -10.20 3.34 22.87
N GLY A 223 -9.73 4.38 23.58
CA GLY A 223 -8.94 4.24 24.81
C GLY A 223 -7.49 3.76 24.64
N GLY A 224 -7.01 3.55 23.42
CA GLY A 224 -5.63 3.14 23.13
C GLY A 224 -4.77 4.32 22.68
N ALA A 225 -3.60 4.51 23.29
CA ALA A 225 -2.54 5.28 22.65
C ALA A 225 -2.07 4.53 21.41
N ALA A 226 -1.81 5.24 20.30
CA ALA A 226 -1.17 4.64 19.14
C ALA A 226 0.13 3.93 19.54
N PRO A 227 0.44 2.75 18.97
CA PRO A 227 1.78 2.18 19.04
C PRO A 227 2.80 3.27 18.68
N ARG A 228 3.81 3.47 19.54
CA ARG A 228 4.84 4.49 19.28
C ARG A 228 5.55 4.19 17.95
N PRO A 229 5.87 5.21 17.14
CA PRO A 229 6.68 5.01 15.94
C PRO A 229 8.02 4.39 16.32
N SER A 230 8.55 3.52 15.46
CA SER A 230 9.95 3.10 15.55
C SER A 230 10.83 4.26 15.08
N ALA A 231 11.83 4.63 15.88
CA ALA A 231 12.85 5.62 15.53
C ALA A 231 14.05 4.95 14.87
#